data_AF-A0A060UYB8-F1
#
_entry.id   AF-A0A060UYB8-F1
#
_cell.length_a   1.000
_cell.length_b   1.000
_cell.length_c   1.000
_cell.angle_alpha   90.00
_cell.angle_beta   90.00
_cell.angle_gamma   90.00
#
_symmetry.space_group_name_H-M   'P 1'
#
loop_
_entity.id
_entity.type
_entity.pdbx_description
1 polymer ?
#
loop_
_entity_poly.entity_id
_entity_poly.type
_entity_poly.pdbx_seq_one_letter_code
_entity_poly.pdbx_strand_id
1 'polypeptide(L)'
;MLLSLSVRGDVLTEVREVLAPLYRLCEVTSVTLDTHIQGIQIAERYQYNIWDAMIVASALMVHCVTLSRRICIMDRFLRGRLHIVNPFL
;
A
#
# COMPACT_ATOMS: atom_id res chain seq x y z
N MET A 1 19.56 22.65 2.25
CA MET A 1 18.34 23.31 1.74
C MET A 1 17.20 22.31 1.81
N LEU A 2 16.63 22.11 3.01
CA LEU A 2 15.43 21.29 3.18
C LEU A 2 14.24 22.22 2.97
N LEU A 3 13.52 22.05 1.85
CA LEU A 3 12.22 22.70 1.67
C LEU A 3 11.30 22.15 2.76
N SER A 4 11.04 22.96 3.78
CA SER A 4 9.93 22.73 4.70
C SER A 4 8.64 22.82 3.89
N LEU A 5 8.17 21.68 3.39
CA LEU A 5 6.80 21.52 2.91
C LEU A 5 5.88 21.78 4.11
N SER A 6 5.52 23.05 4.31
CA SER A 6 4.48 23.44 5.25
C SER A 6 3.17 22.93 4.68
N VAL A 7 2.79 21.71 5.06
CA VAL A 7 1.45 21.19 4.78
C VAL A 7 0.51 22.09 5.56
N ARG A 8 -0.32 22.84 4.83
CA ARG A 8 -1.28 23.74 5.46
C ARG A 8 -2.21 22.92 6.38
N GLY A 9 -2.49 23.44 7.57
CA GLY A 9 -3.23 22.70 8.61
C GLY A 9 -4.68 22.37 8.24
N ASP A 10 -5.26 23.10 7.28
CA ASP A 10 -6.57 22.84 6.66
C ASP A 10 -6.59 21.50 5.90
N VAL A 11 -5.55 21.21 5.09
CA VAL A 11 -5.46 19.98 4.29
C VAL A 11 -5.39 18.73 5.18
N LEU A 12 -4.64 18.77 6.29
CA LEU A 12 -4.58 17.63 7.22
C LEU A 12 -5.88 17.41 7.98
N THR A 13 -6.73 18.43 8.07
CA THR A 13 -8.07 18.30 8.65
C THR A 13 -8.99 17.55 7.69
N GLU A 14 -9.01 17.96 6.42
CA GLU A 14 -9.77 17.28 5.37
C GLU A 14 -9.35 15.80 5.20
N VAL A 15 -8.04 15.52 5.22
CA VAL A 15 -7.51 14.15 5.19
C VAL A 15 -8.05 13.31 6.35
N ARG A 16 -8.10 13.86 7.56
CA ARG A 16 -8.63 13.14 8.74
C ARG A 16 -10.12 12.87 8.60
N GLU A 17 -10.89 13.82 8.07
CA GLU A 17 -12.33 13.66 7.85
C GLU A 17 -12.62 12.54 6.85
N VAL A 18 -11.85 12.44 5.76
CA VAL A 18 -11.98 11.36 4.77
C VAL A 18 -11.53 10.01 5.32
N LEU A 19 -10.47 9.95 6.15
CA LEU A 19 -9.95 8.70 6.69
C LEU A 19 -10.80 8.14 7.86
N ALA A 20 -11.48 9.00 8.63
CA ALA A 20 -12.21 8.57 9.81
C ALA A 20 -13.28 7.49 9.53
N PRO A 21 -14.09 7.55 8.46
CA PRO A 21 -14.96 6.45 8.06
C PRO A 21 -14.20 5.17 7.68
N LEU A 22 -13.08 5.29 6.97
CA LEU A 22 -12.29 4.14 6.52
C LEU A 22 -11.72 3.35 7.70
N TYR A 23 -11.28 4.01 8.76
CA TYR A 23 -10.80 3.34 9.98
C TYR A 23 -11.89 2.53 10.70
N ARG A 24 -13.18 2.80 10.44
CA ARG A 24 -14.29 2.04 11.01
C ARG A 24 -14.75 0.91 10.10
N LEU A 25 -14.63 1.10 8.79
CA LEU A 25 -15.15 0.17 7.77
C LEU A 25 -14.09 -0.84 7.30
N CYS A 26 -12.82 -0.51 7.42
CA CYS A 26 -11.72 -1.32 6.94
C CYS A 26 -10.87 -1.83 8.11
N GLU A 27 -10.34 -3.04 7.97
CA GLU A 27 -9.27 -3.51 8.83
C GLU A 27 -7.99 -2.72 8.51
N VAL A 28 -7.42 -2.06 9.52
CA VAL A 28 -6.15 -1.35 9.40
C VAL A 28 -5.05 -2.22 10.00
N THR A 29 -4.10 -2.64 9.18
CA THR A 29 -2.97 -3.47 9.62
C THR A 29 -1.69 -2.64 9.75
N SER A 30 -0.86 -3.01 10.72
CA SER A 30 0.43 -2.37 10.96
C SER A 30 1.49 -2.86 9.98
N VAL A 31 2.39 -1.97 9.56
CA VAL A 31 3.64 -2.37 8.90
C VAL A 31 4.62 -2.80 9.98
N THR A 32 4.93 -4.10 10.01
CA THR A 32 5.85 -4.70 10.98
C THR A 32 7.27 -4.84 10.42
N LEU A 33 8.23 -5.20 11.26
CA LEU A 33 9.58 -5.56 10.81
C LEU A 33 9.54 -6.69 9.77
N ASP A 34 8.69 -7.70 9.98
CA ASP A 34 8.52 -8.80 9.02
C ASP A 34 7.98 -8.31 7.68
N THR A 35 7.05 -7.34 7.71
CA THR A 35 6.56 -6.66 6.50
C THR A 35 7.70 -5.99 5.77
N HIS A 36 8.58 -5.31 6.50
CA HIS A 36 9.74 -4.62 5.93
C HIS A 36 10.75 -5.59 5.30
N ILE A 37 11.10 -6.66 6.01
CA ILE A 37 12.01 -7.70 5.49
C ILE A 37 11.43 -8.34 4.23
N GLN A 38 10.14 -8.70 4.24
CA GLN A 38 9.50 -9.25 3.04
C GLN A 38 9.39 -8.23 1.90
N GLY A 39 9.13 -6.97 2.21
CA GLY A 39 9.06 -5.91 1.21
C GLY A 39 10.39 -5.70 0.50
N ILE A 40 11.53 -5.75 1.20
CA ILE A 40 12.86 -5.70 0.56
C ILE A 40 13.02 -6.87 -0.42
N GLN A 41 12.72 -8.10 0.02
CA GLN A 41 12.84 -9.29 -0.83
C GLN A 41 11.94 -9.19 -2.09
N ILE A 42 10.75 -8.60 -1.95
CA ILE A 42 9.83 -8.38 -3.06
C ILE A 42 10.36 -7.31 -4.02
N ALA A 43 10.92 -6.21 -3.49
CA ALA A 43 11.52 -5.17 -4.30
C ALA A 43 12.69 -5.71 -5.13
N GLU A 44 13.60 -6.44 -4.51
CA GLU A 44 14.76 -7.06 -5.18
C GLU A 44 14.32 -8.06 -6.25
N ARG A 45 13.39 -8.95 -5.92
CA ARG A 45 12.98 -10.04 -6.82
C ARG A 45 12.12 -9.58 -8.00
N TYR A 46 11.20 -8.65 -7.76
CA TYR A 46 10.18 -8.25 -8.75
C TYR A 46 10.39 -6.82 -9.27
N GLN A 47 11.48 -6.16 -8.86
CA GLN A 47 11.87 -4.82 -9.31
C GLN A 47 10.78 -3.77 -9.07
N TYR A 48 10.05 -3.92 -7.95
CA TYR A 48 9.13 -2.87 -7.48
C TYR A 48 9.91 -1.75 -6.80
N ASN A 49 9.35 -0.53 -6.83
CA ASN A 49 9.82 0.48 -5.88
C ASN A 49 9.53 0.02 -4.45
N ILE A 50 10.32 0.51 -3.50
CA ILE A 50 10.28 0.02 -2.12
C ILE A 50 8.90 0.19 -1.47
N TRP A 51 8.20 1.28 -1.74
CA TRP A 51 6.88 1.56 -1.15
C TRP A 51 5.78 0.63 -1.67
N ASP A 52 5.78 0.37 -2.98
CA ASP A 52 4.89 -0.62 -3.57
C ASP A 52 5.18 -2.02 -3.04
N ALA A 53 6.47 -2.35 -2.89
CA ALA A 53 6.89 -3.63 -2.35
C ALA A 53 6.41 -3.80 -0.89
N MET A 54 6.42 -2.72 -0.08
CA MET A 54 5.83 -2.72 1.26
C MET A 54 4.32 -2.98 1.22
N ILE A 55 3.58 -2.32 0.34
CA ILE A 55 2.12 -2.52 0.22
C ILE A 55 1.81 -3.97 -0.20
N VAL A 56 2.57 -4.53 -1.14
CA VAL A 56 2.44 -5.93 -1.57
C VAL A 56 2.80 -6.89 -0.44
N ALA A 57 3.86 -6.60 0.33
CA ALA A 57 4.24 -7.40 1.50
C ALA A 57 3.14 -7.38 2.56
N SER A 58 2.58 -6.21 2.90
CA SER A 58 1.46 -6.09 3.84
C SER A 58 0.26 -6.92 3.38
N ALA A 59 -0.11 -6.83 2.10
CA ALA A 59 -1.21 -7.61 1.54
C ALA A 59 -0.97 -9.12 1.67
N LEU A 60 0.25 -9.60 1.40
CA LEU A 60 0.61 -11.00 1.56
C LEU A 60 0.59 -11.46 3.02
N MET A 61 1.03 -10.61 3.95
CA MET A 61 1.07 -10.90 5.39
C MET A 61 -0.32 -11.08 6.00
N VAL A 62 -1.32 -10.34 5.53
CA VAL A 62 -2.72 -10.48 5.97
C VAL A 62 -3.53 -11.45 5.12
N HIS A 63 -2.87 -12.24 4.25
CA HIS A 63 -3.52 -13.18 3.34
C HIS A 63 -4.58 -12.54 2.42
N CYS A 64 -4.36 -11.28 2.02
CA CYS A 64 -5.22 -10.60 1.06
C CYS A 64 -5.17 -11.33 -0.29
N VAL A 65 -6.36 -11.55 -0.86
CA VAL A 65 -6.52 -12.24 -2.16
C VAL A 65 -6.48 -11.25 -3.31
N THR A 66 -6.95 -10.01 -3.10
CA THR A 66 -7.05 -9.00 -4.16
C THR A 66 -6.53 -7.65 -3.67
N LEU A 67 -5.44 -7.16 -4.28
CA LEU A 67 -4.90 -5.84 -4.03
C LEU A 67 -5.30 -4.89 -5.16
N SER A 68 -6.13 -3.90 -4.83
CA SER A 68 -6.52 -2.85 -5.76
C SER A 68 -5.43 -1.79 -5.86
N ARG A 69 -4.91 -1.55 -7.07
CA ARG A 69 -3.84 -0.58 -7.32
C ARG A 69 -4.09 0.18 -8.62
N ARG A 70 -4.22 1.51 -8.51
CA ARG A 70 -4.58 2.41 -9.62
C ARG A 70 -3.55 2.49 -10.76
N ILE A 71 -2.26 2.24 -10.47
CA ILE A 71 -1.16 2.29 -11.45
C ILE A 71 -0.74 0.87 -11.82
N CYS A 72 -1.73 -0.03 -11.99
CA CYS A 72 -1.48 -1.34 -12.57
C CYS A 72 -1.90 -1.27 -14.04
N ILE A 73 -0.94 -1.52 -14.95
CA ILE A 73 -1.19 -1.53 -16.40
C ILE A 73 -1.71 -2.93 -16.83
N MET A 74 -1.56 -3.96 -16.00
CA MET A 74 -2.04 -5.32 -16.26
C MET A 74 -2.22 -6.10 -14.95
N ASP A 75 -3.24 -6.95 -14.88
CA ASP A 75 -3.46 -7.84 -13.74
C ASP A 75 -2.24 -8.74 -13.49
N ARG A 76 -1.79 -8.78 -12.24
CA ARG A 76 -0.59 -9.51 -11.86
C ARG A 76 -0.87 -10.47 -10.71
N PHE A 77 -0.58 -11.74 -10.93
CA PHE A 77 -0.68 -12.77 -9.91
C PHE A 77 0.67 -12.97 -9.22
N LEU A 78 0.74 -12.66 -7.93
CA LEU A 78 1.95 -12.72 -7.11
C LEU A 78 1.91 -13.91 -6.15
N ARG A 79 3.01 -14.67 -6.14
CA ARG A 79 3.21 -15.86 -5.29
C ARG A 79 2.07 -16.88 -5.35
N GLY A 80 1.33 -16.94 -6.45
CA GLY A 80 0.21 -17.87 -6.59
C GLY A 80 -1.00 -17.55 -5.70
N ARG A 81 -1.06 -16.37 -5.06
CA ARG A 81 -2.04 -16.06 -4.00
C ARG A 81 -2.62 -14.66 -4.06
N LEU A 82 -1.85 -13.66 -4.49
CA LEU A 82 -2.29 -12.27 -4.53
C LEU A 82 -2.58 -11.83 -5.96
N HIS A 83 -3.82 -11.45 -6.24
CA HIS A 83 -4.22 -10.84 -7.50
C HIS A 83 -4.16 -9.31 -7.39
N ILE A 84 -3.27 -8.68 -8.12
CA ILE A 84 -3.18 -7.21 -8.17
C ILE A 84 -4.00 -6.74 -9.37
N VAL A 85 -5.01 -5.90 -9.11
CA VAL A 85 -5.95 -5.40 -10.11
C VAL A 85 -5.98 -3.89 -10.13
N ASN A 86 -6.35 -3.30 -11.28
CA ASN A 86 -6.72 -1.90 -11.35
C ASN A 86 -8.25 -1.77 -11.21
N PRO A 87 -8.79 -1.17 -10.14
CA PRO A 87 -10.24 -1.11 -9.93
C PRO A 87 -10.98 -0.14 -10.88
N PHE A 88 -10.27 0.53 -11.80
CA PHE A 88 -10.82 1.51 -12.74
C PHE A 88 -10.65 1.09 -14.22
N LEU A 89 -10.19 -0.14 -14.47
CA LEU A 89 -10.11 -0.73 -15.81
C LEU A 89 -11.31 -1.65 -16.08
#